data_AF-A0A7Z9UH74-F1
#
_entry.id   AF-A0A7Z9UH74-F1
#
_cell.length_a   1.000
_cell.length_b   1.000
_cell.length_c   1.000
_cell.angle_alpha   90.00
_cell.angle_beta   90.00
_cell.angle_gamma   90.00
#
_symmetry.space_group_name_H-M   'P 1'
#
loop_
_entity.id
_entity.type
_entity.pdbx_description
1 polymer ?
#
loop_
_entity_poly.entity_id
_entity_poly.type
_entity_poly.pdbx_seq_one_letter_code
_entity_poly.pdbx_strand_id
1 'polypeptide(L)'
;MVTQRDPNDPRQLSLFGELPRSSNPSIATFPEFDQALNNLIKLSDLGAFIELNIRGFEKGYTLNLSEAIIPKDFLKLPDNYSPITVQLFSHDLRNEIKKLTYEIKAFFTQRNSFKTSFGYFLFRSDFSNWKQYLTAKKEHINEYLNKEFSGGAYGRYFLMHFSQGYEFIESVADITAPWEYRKKLLLKDIQECRKKMLNNNMTLANLKPTELDFPFSLMVFKTMHIPMVLHQYQSQIQIHSRFKTIHLEYLIDRDINTIEDIRKLADSL
;
A
#
# COMPACT_ATOMS: atom_id res chain seq x y z
N MET A 1 27.09 56.43 -9.76
CA MET A 1 28.36 55.86 -10.29
C MET A 1 28.62 54.57 -9.52
N VAL A 2 28.34 53.42 -10.16
CA VAL A 2 28.57 52.11 -9.55
C VAL A 2 30.03 51.76 -9.78
N THR A 3 30.77 51.58 -8.69
CA THR A 3 32.16 51.12 -8.71
C THR A 3 32.22 49.74 -9.35
N GLN A 4 32.88 49.63 -10.50
CA GLN A 4 33.23 48.33 -11.10
C GLN A 4 34.10 47.56 -10.11
N ARG A 5 33.63 46.37 -9.71
CA ARG A 5 34.36 45.48 -8.80
C ARG A 5 35.51 44.83 -9.57
N ASP A 6 36.71 44.91 -9.02
CA ASP A 6 37.91 44.29 -9.58
C ASP A 6 37.83 42.76 -9.40
N PRO A 7 37.77 41.97 -10.48
CA PRO A 7 37.61 40.52 -10.42
C PRO A 7 38.88 39.77 -9.99
N ASN A 8 39.99 40.47 -9.73
CA ASN A 8 41.26 39.87 -9.34
C ASN A 8 41.65 40.13 -7.88
N ASP A 9 40.72 40.54 -6.99
CA ASP A 9 41.04 40.68 -5.56
C ASP A 9 41.35 39.29 -4.96
N PRO A 10 42.60 39.00 -4.56
CA PRO A 10 43.00 37.69 -4.04
C PRO A 10 42.36 37.36 -2.69
N ARG A 11 41.62 38.30 -2.08
CA ARG A 11 40.84 38.10 -0.86
C ARG A 11 39.46 37.49 -1.11
N GLN A 12 39.02 37.37 -2.36
CA GLN A 12 37.78 36.65 -2.71
C GLN A 12 38.10 35.23 -3.17
N LEU A 13 37.99 34.28 -2.23
CA LEU A 13 38.00 32.86 -2.57
C LEU A 13 36.69 32.50 -3.28
N SER A 14 36.78 32.20 -4.58
CA SER A 14 35.67 31.62 -5.34
C SER A 14 35.43 30.20 -4.84
N LEU A 15 34.26 29.94 -4.24
CA LEU A 15 33.91 28.62 -3.69
C LEU A 15 33.80 27.53 -4.77
N PHE A 16 33.74 27.89 -6.06
CA PHE A 16 33.71 26.97 -7.19
C PHE A 16 34.44 27.56 -8.40
N GLY A 17 35.75 27.30 -8.52
CA GLY A 17 36.60 27.82 -9.60
C GLY A 17 36.42 27.14 -10.97
N GLU A 18 35.61 26.09 -11.05
CA GLU A 18 35.52 25.22 -12.25
C GLU A 18 34.24 25.38 -13.07
N LEU A 19 33.30 26.25 -12.66
CA LEU A 19 32.10 26.48 -13.45
C LEU A 19 32.40 27.40 -14.65
N PRO A 20 31.99 27.05 -15.89
CA PRO A 20 32.18 27.90 -17.04
C PRO A 20 31.49 29.26 -16.82
N ARG A 21 32.15 30.36 -17.21
CA ARG A 21 31.68 31.76 -17.04
C ARG A 21 30.32 32.07 -17.69
N SER A 22 29.74 31.13 -18.43
CA SER A 22 28.39 31.16 -18.97
C SER A 22 27.36 30.44 -18.07
N SER A 23 27.67 30.23 -16.80
CA SER A 23 26.74 29.62 -15.85
C SER A 23 25.45 30.44 -15.83
N ASN A 24 24.35 29.84 -16.30
CA ASN A 24 23.01 30.36 -16.12
C ASN A 24 22.84 30.90 -14.69
N PRO A 25 22.12 32.01 -14.49
CA PRO A 25 21.95 32.58 -13.16
C PRO A 25 21.46 31.50 -12.20
N SER A 26 21.93 31.56 -10.96
CA SER A 26 21.45 30.68 -9.89
C SER A 26 19.92 30.72 -9.87
N ILE A 27 19.27 29.54 -9.79
CA ILE A 27 17.80 29.39 -9.70
C ILE A 27 17.22 30.28 -8.58
N ALA A 28 18.03 30.64 -7.57
CA ALA A 28 17.67 31.52 -6.46
C ALA A 28 17.66 33.04 -6.78
N THR A 29 17.86 33.46 -8.04
CA THR A 29 17.96 34.90 -8.41
C THR A 29 16.93 35.38 -9.44
N PHE A 30 15.91 34.58 -9.76
CA PHE A 30 14.86 34.99 -10.71
C PHE A 30 13.59 35.48 -9.99
N PRO A 31 13.03 36.65 -10.36
CA PRO A 31 11.73 37.13 -9.84
C PRO A 31 10.61 36.08 -9.94
N GLU A 32 10.68 35.24 -10.97
CA GLU A 32 9.81 34.08 -11.21
C GLU A 32 9.83 33.05 -10.07
N PHE A 33 11.00 32.82 -9.47
CA PHE A 33 11.16 31.92 -8.33
C PHE A 33 10.52 32.50 -7.07
N ASP A 34 10.74 33.79 -6.79
CA ASP A 34 10.12 34.47 -5.65
C ASP A 34 8.59 34.51 -5.80
N GLN A 35 8.08 34.71 -7.02
CA GLN A 35 6.65 34.63 -7.31
C GLN A 35 6.09 33.22 -7.08
N ALA A 36 6.76 32.19 -7.60
CA ALA A 36 6.36 30.79 -7.39
C ALA A 36 6.36 30.41 -5.91
N LEU A 37 7.35 30.88 -5.14
CA LEU A 37 7.42 30.66 -3.69
C LEU A 37 6.28 31.37 -2.96
N ASN A 38 5.99 32.63 -3.30
CA ASN A 38 4.84 33.35 -2.76
C ASN A 38 3.52 32.64 -3.06
N ASN A 39 3.34 32.15 -4.29
CA ASN A 39 2.17 31.36 -4.66
C ASN A 39 2.09 30.04 -3.89
N LEU A 40 3.22 29.40 -3.61
CA LEU A 40 3.24 28.18 -2.80
C LEU A 40 2.80 28.46 -1.36
N ILE A 41 3.25 29.58 -0.77
CA ILE A 41 2.83 30.03 0.56
C ILE A 41 1.32 30.29 0.58
N LYS A 42 0.81 31.08 -0.38
CA LYS A 42 -0.63 31.37 -0.50
C LYS A 42 -1.45 30.09 -0.69
N LEU A 43 -0.98 29.14 -1.48
CA LEU A 43 -1.62 27.83 -1.63
C LEU A 43 -1.66 27.08 -0.30
N SER A 44 -0.55 27.05 0.43
CA SER A 44 -0.46 26.41 1.76
C SER A 44 -1.37 27.06 2.80
N ASP A 45 -1.62 28.37 2.70
CA ASP A 45 -2.55 29.08 3.56
C ASP A 45 -4.01 28.71 3.27
N LEU A 46 -4.32 28.38 2.00
CA LEU A 46 -5.64 27.96 1.57
C LEU A 46 -5.90 26.47 1.83
N GLY A 47 -4.87 25.62 1.77
CA GLY A 47 -5.02 24.18 2.00
C GLY A 47 -3.85 23.35 1.51
N ALA A 48 -4.10 22.07 1.25
CA ALA A 48 -3.08 21.17 0.74
C ALA A 48 -3.69 20.02 -0.06
N PHE A 49 -2.92 19.51 -1.02
CA PHE A 49 -3.24 18.27 -1.71
C PHE A 49 -3.04 17.08 -0.78
N ILE A 50 -4.06 16.25 -0.64
CA ILE A 50 -4.07 15.03 0.16
C ILE A 50 -4.29 13.82 -0.74
N GLU A 51 -3.32 12.92 -0.70
CA GLU A 51 -3.48 11.56 -1.19
C GLU A 51 -3.84 10.64 -0.02
N LEU A 52 -4.97 9.96 -0.15
CA LEU A 52 -5.42 8.95 0.82
C LEU A 52 -5.06 7.56 0.31
N ASN A 53 -4.24 6.85 1.06
CA ASN A 53 -3.79 5.50 0.74
C ASN A 53 -4.26 4.54 1.83
N ILE A 54 -5.22 3.67 1.49
CA ILE A 54 -5.79 2.66 2.37
C ILE A 54 -5.38 1.28 1.86
N ARG A 55 -4.65 0.51 2.66
CA ARG A 55 -4.15 -0.82 2.31
C ARG A 55 -4.24 -1.79 3.49
N GLY A 56 -4.10 -3.07 3.19
CA GLY A 56 -3.95 -4.12 4.20
C GLY A 56 -5.25 -4.84 4.60
N PHE A 57 -6.41 -4.35 4.16
CA PHE A 57 -7.69 -5.01 4.41
C PHE A 57 -7.89 -6.29 3.59
N GLU A 58 -7.53 -6.26 2.32
CA GLU A 58 -7.68 -7.43 1.45
C GLU A 58 -6.52 -8.39 1.65
N LYS A 59 -6.87 -9.65 1.96
CA LYS A 59 -5.93 -10.75 2.14
C LYS A 59 -6.48 -11.97 1.42
N GLY A 60 -5.65 -12.54 0.58
CA GLY A 60 -5.96 -13.73 -0.19
C GLY A 60 -4.72 -14.25 -0.90
N TYR A 61 -4.90 -15.35 -1.61
CA TYR A 61 -3.91 -15.91 -2.51
C TYR A 61 -4.59 -16.48 -3.75
N THR A 62 -3.82 -16.57 -4.82
CA THR A 62 -4.19 -17.32 -6.01
C THR A 62 -3.31 -18.56 -6.07
N LEU A 63 -3.94 -19.71 -6.30
CA LEU A 63 -3.25 -20.99 -6.45
C LEU A 63 -3.36 -21.44 -7.90
N ASN A 64 -2.24 -21.28 -8.61
CA ASN A 64 -2.05 -21.80 -9.95
C ASN A 64 -1.08 -23.00 -9.88
N LEU A 65 -1.61 -24.20 -10.11
CA LEU A 65 -0.88 -25.46 -10.06
C LEU A 65 -0.22 -25.79 -11.41
N SER A 66 -0.68 -25.21 -12.52
CA SER A 66 -0.02 -25.40 -13.82
C SER A 66 1.31 -24.65 -13.90
N GLU A 67 1.46 -23.57 -13.14
CA GLU A 67 2.69 -22.79 -12.98
C GLU A 67 3.56 -23.26 -11.80
N ALA A 68 3.07 -24.22 -11.00
CA ALA A 68 3.84 -24.75 -9.89
C ALA A 68 4.93 -25.70 -10.41
N ILE A 69 6.07 -25.73 -9.73
CA ILE A 69 7.13 -26.69 -10.00
C ILE A 69 6.68 -28.05 -9.42
N ILE A 70 5.72 -28.71 -10.07
CA ILE A 70 5.15 -30.00 -9.68
C ILE A 70 5.26 -30.92 -10.91
N PRO A 71 5.75 -32.17 -10.76
CA PRO A 71 5.74 -33.16 -11.83
C PRO A 71 4.32 -33.33 -12.41
N LYS A 72 4.21 -33.34 -13.75
CA LYS A 72 2.90 -33.35 -14.42
C LYS A 72 2.08 -34.60 -14.10
N ASP A 73 2.75 -35.71 -13.86
CA ASP A 73 2.16 -36.98 -13.45
C ASP A 73 1.53 -36.91 -12.05
N PHE A 74 1.97 -36.01 -11.17
CA PHE A 74 1.42 -35.87 -9.82
C PHE A 74 0.06 -35.14 -9.78
N LEU A 75 -0.39 -34.56 -10.89
CA LEU A 75 -1.63 -33.78 -10.96
C LEU A 75 -2.56 -34.30 -12.07
N LYS A 76 -3.84 -34.47 -11.74
CA LYS A 76 -4.94 -34.67 -12.70
C LYS A 76 -5.69 -33.37 -12.92
N LEU A 77 -5.07 -32.43 -13.63
CA LEU A 77 -5.75 -31.18 -14.00
C LEU A 77 -6.74 -31.43 -15.15
N PRO A 78 -7.99 -30.94 -15.08
CA PRO A 78 -8.94 -31.05 -16.18
C PRO A 78 -8.54 -30.13 -17.34
N ASP A 79 -9.02 -30.42 -18.55
CA ASP A 79 -8.70 -29.63 -19.75
C ASP A 79 -9.12 -28.16 -19.63
N ASN A 80 -10.15 -27.87 -18.84
CA ASN A 80 -10.64 -26.52 -18.53
C ASN A 80 -10.08 -25.96 -17.21
N TYR A 81 -8.88 -26.41 -16.81
CA TYR A 81 -8.22 -25.96 -15.59
C TYR A 81 -8.19 -24.42 -15.48
N SER A 82 -8.58 -23.92 -14.31
CA SER A 82 -8.46 -22.51 -13.97
C SER A 82 -7.84 -22.37 -12.57
N PRO A 83 -6.95 -21.39 -12.36
CA PRO A 83 -6.43 -21.09 -11.03
C PRO A 83 -7.55 -20.68 -10.08
N ILE A 84 -7.47 -21.10 -8.83
CA ILE A 84 -8.42 -20.64 -7.81
C ILE A 84 -7.89 -19.39 -7.11
N THR A 85 -8.79 -18.48 -6.77
CA THR A 85 -8.47 -17.35 -5.89
C THR A 85 -9.26 -17.48 -4.62
N VAL A 86 -8.54 -17.54 -3.50
CA VAL A 86 -9.10 -17.75 -2.18
C VAL A 86 -8.91 -16.47 -1.38
N GLN A 87 -9.98 -16.00 -0.74
CA GLN A 87 -9.97 -14.80 0.08
C GLN A 87 -10.07 -15.18 1.56
N LEU A 88 -9.45 -14.41 2.44
CA LEU A 88 -9.43 -14.69 3.88
C LEU A 88 -10.83 -14.61 4.51
N PHE A 89 -11.63 -13.63 4.08
CA PHE A 89 -12.98 -13.40 4.57
C PHE A 89 -14.02 -13.70 3.49
N SER A 90 -15.25 -13.99 3.91
CA SER A 90 -16.40 -14.14 3.01
C SER A 90 -16.67 -12.84 2.23
N HIS A 91 -17.44 -12.95 1.14
CA HIS A 91 -17.80 -11.79 0.33
C HIS A 91 -18.51 -10.70 1.15
N ASP A 92 -19.45 -11.09 2.01
CA ASP A 92 -20.23 -10.15 2.82
C ASP A 92 -19.35 -9.39 3.81
N LEU A 93 -18.43 -10.09 4.49
CA LEU A 93 -17.47 -9.44 5.38
C LEU A 93 -16.51 -8.51 4.65
N ARG A 94 -16.04 -8.90 3.45
CA ARG A 94 -15.22 -8.00 2.62
C ARG A 94 -16.00 -6.75 2.24
N ASN A 95 -17.30 -6.86 1.98
CA ASN A 95 -18.15 -5.69 1.70
C ASN A 95 -18.30 -4.78 2.91
N GLU A 96 -18.51 -5.32 4.11
CA GLU A 96 -18.53 -4.52 5.35
C GLU A 96 -17.20 -3.80 5.58
N ILE A 97 -16.07 -4.50 5.42
CA ILE A 97 -14.74 -3.89 5.51
C ILE A 97 -14.53 -2.80 4.44
N LYS A 98 -15.06 -3.01 3.23
CA LYS A 98 -15.00 -2.02 2.15
C LYS A 98 -15.83 -0.78 2.48
N LYS A 99 -16.99 -0.92 3.15
CA LYS A 99 -17.78 0.22 3.64
C LYS A 99 -16.97 1.08 4.61
N LEU A 100 -16.19 0.47 5.52
CA LEU A 100 -15.29 1.22 6.41
C LEU A 100 -14.27 2.07 5.63
N THR A 101 -13.77 1.55 4.51
CA THR A 101 -12.86 2.28 3.61
C THR A 101 -13.57 3.48 2.95
N TYR A 102 -14.83 3.32 2.56
CA TYR A 102 -15.64 4.42 2.01
C TYR A 102 -15.96 5.48 3.05
N GLU A 103 -16.23 5.09 4.30
CA GLU A 103 -16.48 6.03 5.39
C GLU A 103 -15.28 6.96 5.62
N ILE A 104 -14.04 6.47 5.55
CA ILE A 104 -12.86 7.33 5.66
C ILE A 104 -12.87 8.41 4.57
N LYS A 105 -13.24 8.04 3.33
CA LYS A 105 -13.31 8.96 2.19
C LYS A 105 -14.47 9.95 2.32
N ALA A 106 -15.53 9.61 3.06
CA ALA A 106 -16.70 10.46 3.24
C ALA A 106 -16.42 11.75 4.00
N PHE A 107 -15.27 11.87 4.66
CA PHE A 107 -14.81 13.15 5.22
C PHE A 107 -14.69 14.24 4.15
N PHE A 108 -14.22 13.89 2.95
CA PHE A 108 -13.98 14.84 1.87
C PHE A 108 -15.29 15.18 1.17
N THR A 109 -15.84 16.34 1.50
CA THR A 109 -17.08 16.88 0.95
C THR A 109 -16.78 18.16 0.18
N GLN A 110 -17.74 18.64 -0.61
CA GLN A 110 -17.62 19.93 -1.31
C GLN A 110 -17.43 21.12 -0.36
N ARG A 111 -17.81 20.98 0.92
CA ARG A 111 -17.69 22.04 1.94
C ARG A 111 -16.26 22.24 2.43
N ASN A 112 -15.50 21.15 2.56
CA ASN A 112 -14.17 21.16 3.16
C ASN A 112 -13.06 20.79 2.17
N SER A 113 -13.40 20.38 0.96
CA SER A 113 -12.44 19.93 -0.04
C SER A 113 -12.99 20.00 -1.46
N PHE A 114 -12.12 19.79 -2.43
CA PHE A 114 -12.52 19.40 -3.79
C PHE A 114 -11.65 18.26 -4.29
N LYS A 115 -12.17 17.50 -5.27
CA LYS A 115 -11.47 16.35 -5.85
C LYS A 115 -10.41 16.83 -6.84
N THR A 116 -9.27 16.13 -6.89
CA THR A 116 -8.18 16.39 -7.82
C THR A 116 -7.75 15.09 -8.52
N SER A 117 -6.94 15.18 -9.56
CA SER A 117 -6.35 14.02 -10.26
C SER A 117 -5.54 13.10 -9.32
N PHE A 118 -5.01 13.65 -8.22
CA PHE A 118 -4.18 12.93 -7.25
C PHE A 118 -4.87 12.58 -5.92
N GLY A 119 -6.16 12.89 -5.78
CA GLY A 119 -6.92 12.68 -4.54
C GLY A 119 -7.87 13.84 -4.25
N TYR A 120 -7.54 14.63 -3.22
CA TYR A 120 -8.35 15.76 -2.78
C TYR A 120 -7.45 16.98 -2.49
N PHE A 121 -7.99 18.18 -2.63
CA PHE A 121 -7.44 19.38 -2.00
C PHE A 121 -8.27 19.68 -0.75
N LEU A 122 -7.66 19.58 0.43
CA LEU A 122 -8.31 19.86 1.71
C LEU A 122 -8.09 21.31 2.10
N PHE A 123 -9.14 22.00 2.55
CA PHE A 123 -9.03 23.38 3.02
C PHE A 123 -8.30 23.46 4.36
N ARG A 124 -7.50 24.51 4.52
CA ARG A 124 -6.64 24.70 5.70
C ARG A 124 -7.40 24.71 7.02
N SER A 125 -8.64 25.22 7.00
CA SER A 125 -9.58 25.24 8.12
C SER A 125 -9.88 23.86 8.71
N ASP A 126 -9.80 22.81 7.89
CA ASP A 126 -10.26 21.47 8.25
C ASP A 126 -9.12 20.48 8.52
N PHE A 127 -7.87 20.94 8.58
CA PHE A 127 -6.72 20.07 8.86
C PHE A 127 -6.81 19.40 10.23
N SER A 128 -7.21 20.15 11.26
CA SER A 128 -7.40 19.61 12.61
C SER A 128 -8.55 18.59 12.64
N ASN A 129 -9.67 18.94 12.00
CA ASN A 129 -10.84 18.08 11.86
C ASN A 129 -10.48 16.76 11.16
N TRP A 130 -9.69 16.83 10.08
CA TRP A 130 -9.22 15.65 9.36
C TRP A 130 -8.37 14.75 10.24
N LYS A 131 -7.40 15.32 10.98
CA LYS A 131 -6.54 14.55 11.88
C LYS A 131 -7.35 13.83 12.96
N GLN A 132 -8.29 14.54 13.60
CA GLN A 132 -9.17 13.97 14.63
C GLN A 132 -10.08 12.89 14.05
N TYR A 133 -10.73 13.18 12.91
CA TYR A 133 -11.60 12.24 12.20
C TYR A 133 -10.87 10.95 11.83
N LEU A 134 -9.66 11.07 11.29
CA LEU A 134 -8.84 9.93 10.88
C LEU A 134 -8.46 9.05 12.08
N THR A 135 -8.08 9.65 13.22
CA THR A 135 -7.81 8.91 14.46
C THR A 135 -9.05 8.16 14.93
N ALA A 136 -10.19 8.84 15.04
CA ALA A 136 -11.44 8.23 15.46
C ALA A 136 -11.89 7.10 14.52
N LYS A 137 -11.70 7.25 13.20
CA LYS A 137 -12.01 6.18 12.24
C LYS A 137 -11.07 4.99 12.37
N LYS A 138 -9.79 5.19 12.66
CA LYS A 138 -8.85 4.09 12.93
C LYS A 138 -9.26 3.30 14.18
N GLU A 139 -9.67 3.99 15.24
CA GLU A 139 -10.18 3.38 16.47
C GLU A 139 -11.45 2.57 16.20
N HIS A 140 -12.43 3.18 15.54
CA HIS A 140 -13.68 2.52 15.15
C HIS A 140 -13.45 1.25 14.31
N ILE A 141 -12.51 1.30 13.35
CA ILE A 141 -12.14 0.12 12.56
C ILE A 141 -11.56 -0.97 13.46
N ASN A 142 -10.65 -0.63 14.37
CA ASN A 142 -10.07 -1.62 15.28
C ASN A 142 -11.12 -2.23 16.21
N GLU A 143 -12.05 -1.43 16.73
CA GLU A 143 -13.18 -1.89 17.54
C GLU A 143 -14.08 -2.85 16.77
N TYR A 144 -14.47 -2.49 15.54
CA TYR A 144 -15.25 -3.36 14.67
C TYR A 144 -14.54 -4.71 14.45
N LEU A 145 -13.25 -4.69 14.08
CA LEU A 145 -12.46 -5.90 13.85
C LEU A 145 -12.32 -6.75 15.12
N ASN A 146 -12.12 -6.13 16.28
CA ASN A 146 -12.08 -6.83 17.56
C ASN A 146 -13.41 -7.50 17.87
N LYS A 147 -14.52 -6.78 17.69
CA LYS A 147 -15.86 -7.34 17.91
C LYS A 147 -16.12 -8.53 17.00
N GLU A 148 -15.88 -8.37 15.70
CA GLU A 148 -16.19 -9.38 14.69
C GLU A 148 -15.27 -10.61 14.76
N PHE A 149 -13.99 -10.40 15.09
CA PHE A 149 -12.97 -11.44 14.98
C PHE A 149 -12.37 -11.92 16.31
N SER A 150 -12.95 -11.53 17.45
CA SER A 150 -12.57 -12.00 18.79
C SER A 150 -12.85 -13.49 19.02
N GLY A 151 -12.40 -14.01 20.18
CA GLY A 151 -12.73 -15.38 20.62
C GLY A 151 -12.24 -16.49 19.69
N GLY A 152 -11.17 -16.24 18.94
CA GLY A 152 -10.61 -17.18 17.97
C GLY A 152 -11.31 -17.21 16.61
N ALA A 153 -12.31 -16.35 16.37
CA ALA A 153 -13.00 -16.26 15.08
C ALA A 153 -12.03 -15.97 13.93
N TYR A 154 -11.08 -15.05 14.11
CA TYR A 154 -10.02 -14.81 13.12
C TYR A 154 -9.27 -16.09 12.72
N GLY A 155 -8.86 -16.89 13.71
CA GLY A 155 -8.13 -18.13 13.49
C GLY A 155 -8.95 -19.15 12.70
N ARG A 156 -10.28 -19.18 12.90
CA ARG A 156 -11.19 -20.01 12.11
C ARG A 156 -11.26 -19.56 10.65
N TYR A 157 -11.37 -18.25 10.40
CA TYR A 157 -11.31 -17.71 9.04
C TYR A 157 -10.00 -18.07 8.34
N PHE A 158 -8.87 -17.90 9.05
CA PHE A 158 -7.56 -18.29 8.53
C PHE A 158 -7.49 -19.78 8.20
N LEU A 159 -7.96 -20.66 9.09
CA LEU A 159 -7.97 -22.11 8.83
C LEU A 159 -8.85 -22.47 7.65
N MET A 160 -10.07 -21.93 7.56
CA MET A 160 -10.96 -22.18 6.43
C MET A 160 -10.32 -21.74 5.11
N HIS A 161 -9.72 -20.55 5.11
CA HIS A 161 -8.99 -20.00 3.97
C HIS A 161 -7.79 -20.87 3.55
N PHE A 162 -7.05 -21.42 4.52
CA PHE A 162 -5.95 -22.36 4.26
C PHE A 162 -6.48 -23.69 3.72
N SER A 163 -7.52 -24.25 4.34
CA SER A 163 -8.14 -25.53 3.98
C SER A 163 -8.64 -25.51 2.54
N GLN A 164 -9.27 -24.43 2.09
CA GLN A 164 -9.80 -24.34 0.71
C GLN A 164 -8.73 -24.59 -0.37
N GLY A 165 -7.52 -24.05 -0.18
CA GLY A 165 -6.42 -24.32 -1.11
C GLY A 165 -5.83 -25.72 -0.92
N TYR A 166 -5.76 -26.20 0.31
CA TYR A 166 -5.25 -27.54 0.61
C TYR A 166 -6.14 -28.65 0.02
N GLU A 167 -7.45 -28.55 0.22
CA GLU A 167 -8.48 -29.44 -0.33
C GLU A 167 -8.54 -29.34 -1.87
N PHE A 168 -8.25 -28.16 -2.43
CA PHE A 168 -8.14 -28.03 -3.88
C PHE A 168 -6.97 -28.85 -4.43
N ILE A 169 -5.79 -28.80 -3.80
CA ILE A 169 -4.64 -29.63 -4.21
C ILE A 169 -5.00 -31.11 -4.08
N GLU A 170 -5.67 -31.50 -2.99
CA GLU A 170 -6.14 -32.88 -2.77
C GLU A 170 -7.07 -33.36 -3.89
N SER A 171 -8.03 -32.51 -4.31
CA SER A 171 -9.02 -32.91 -5.32
C SER A 171 -8.45 -33.12 -6.71
N VAL A 172 -7.26 -32.60 -7.00
CA VAL A 172 -6.58 -32.76 -8.29
C VAL A 172 -5.30 -33.60 -8.21
N ALA A 173 -5.00 -34.20 -7.05
CA ALA A 173 -3.83 -35.05 -6.89
C ALA A 173 -3.99 -36.37 -7.65
N ASP A 174 -2.95 -36.78 -8.36
CA ASP A 174 -2.86 -38.11 -8.96
C ASP A 174 -2.43 -39.15 -7.92
N ILE A 175 -2.73 -40.43 -8.18
CA ILE A 175 -2.31 -41.54 -7.31
C ILE A 175 -0.79 -41.75 -7.30
N THR A 176 -0.08 -41.25 -8.31
CA THR A 176 1.39 -41.28 -8.41
C THR A 176 2.06 -40.24 -7.52
N ALA A 177 1.33 -39.21 -7.06
CA ALA A 177 1.85 -38.23 -6.13
C ALA A 177 2.09 -38.89 -4.76
N PRO A 178 3.28 -38.74 -4.14
CA PRO A 178 3.59 -39.38 -2.86
C PRO A 178 2.96 -38.63 -1.68
N TRP A 179 1.91 -37.82 -1.88
CA TRP A 179 1.44 -36.88 -0.88
C TRP A 179 0.52 -37.50 0.16
N GLU A 180 0.70 -37.10 1.42
CA GLU A 180 -0.18 -37.47 2.52
C GLU A 180 -1.00 -36.28 3.00
N TYR A 181 -2.32 -36.46 3.01
CA TYR A 181 -3.27 -35.42 3.42
C TYR A 181 -3.65 -35.55 4.89
N ARG A 182 -3.50 -34.44 5.62
CA ARG A 182 -3.84 -34.36 7.04
C ARG A 182 -5.35 -34.25 7.20
N LYS A 183 -5.94 -35.20 7.92
CA LYS A 183 -7.39 -35.20 8.24
C LYS A 183 -7.84 -33.98 9.05
N LYS A 184 -6.94 -33.38 9.85
CA LYS A 184 -7.23 -32.21 10.68
C LYS A 184 -6.08 -31.22 10.60
N LEU A 185 -6.38 -30.03 10.13
CA LEU A 185 -5.43 -28.92 10.07
C LEU A 185 -5.51 -28.08 11.35
N LEU A 186 -4.36 -27.82 11.96
CA LEU A 186 -4.23 -27.03 13.19
C LEU A 186 -3.39 -25.79 12.93
N LEU A 187 -3.77 -24.66 13.55
CA LEU A 187 -2.99 -23.42 13.49
C LEU A 187 -1.56 -23.62 14.03
N LYS A 188 -1.40 -24.45 15.05
CA LYS A 188 -0.09 -24.74 15.64
C LYS A 188 0.86 -25.38 14.63
N ASP A 189 0.38 -26.34 13.84
CA ASP A 189 1.19 -27.03 12.82
C ASP A 189 1.65 -26.08 11.73
N ILE A 190 0.74 -25.20 11.27
CA ILE A 190 1.04 -24.16 10.27
C ILE A 190 2.09 -23.20 10.83
N GLN A 191 1.96 -22.79 12.11
CA GLN A 191 2.90 -21.89 12.76
C GLN A 191 4.30 -22.52 12.90
N GLU A 192 4.38 -23.79 13.30
CA GLU A 192 5.64 -24.52 13.40
C GLU A 192 6.30 -24.68 12.04
N CYS A 193 5.52 -24.98 10.99
CA CYS A 193 6.04 -25.06 9.62
C CYS A 193 6.56 -23.70 9.14
N ARG A 194 5.83 -22.60 9.37
CA ARG A 194 6.32 -21.24 9.05
C ARG A 194 7.65 -20.93 9.74
N LYS A 195 7.79 -21.26 11.03
CA LYS A 195 9.05 -21.07 11.76
C LYS A 195 10.20 -21.84 11.14
N LYS A 196 9.99 -23.12 10.80
CA LYS A 196 10.99 -23.94 10.11
C LYS A 196 11.38 -23.36 8.76
N MET A 197 10.40 -22.94 7.96
CA MET A 197 10.63 -22.33 6.65
C MET A 197 11.46 -21.05 6.74
N LEU A 198 11.14 -20.16 7.68
CA LEU A 198 11.89 -18.91 7.90
C LEU A 198 13.32 -19.19 8.37
N ASN A 199 13.49 -20.09 9.34
CA ASN A 199 14.82 -20.43 9.87
C ASN A 199 15.73 -21.06 8.81
N ASN A 200 15.15 -21.82 7.87
CA ASN A 200 15.88 -22.49 6.81
C ASN A 200 15.95 -21.67 5.51
N ASN A 201 15.45 -20.43 5.49
CA ASN A 201 15.32 -19.59 4.28
C ASN A 201 14.70 -20.35 3.09
N MET A 202 13.67 -21.16 3.35
CA MET A 202 13.01 -21.95 2.32
C MET A 202 12.35 -21.02 1.29
N THR A 203 12.60 -21.27 0.01
CA THR A 203 11.90 -20.65 -1.11
C THR A 203 10.99 -21.66 -1.80
N LEU A 204 10.09 -21.18 -2.67
CA LEU A 204 9.25 -22.05 -3.51
C LEU A 204 10.08 -23.06 -4.32
N ALA A 205 11.27 -22.68 -4.78
CA ALA A 205 12.17 -23.56 -5.54
C ALA A 205 12.82 -24.66 -4.68
N ASN A 206 12.85 -24.49 -3.35
CA ASN A 206 13.41 -25.47 -2.43
C ASN A 206 12.37 -26.46 -1.91
N LEU A 207 11.07 -26.21 -2.12
CA LEU A 207 10.02 -27.15 -1.78
C LEU A 207 10.08 -28.33 -2.75
N LYS A 208 10.27 -29.54 -2.23
CA LYS A 208 10.41 -30.74 -3.05
C LYS A 208 9.05 -31.40 -3.27
N PRO A 209 8.54 -31.48 -4.50
CA PRO A 209 7.25 -32.11 -4.80
C PRO A 209 7.16 -33.59 -4.42
N THR A 210 8.31 -34.25 -4.24
CA THR A 210 8.40 -35.66 -3.86
C THR A 210 8.26 -35.89 -2.35
N GLU A 211 8.23 -34.84 -1.53
CA GLU A 211 8.04 -34.97 -0.08
C GLU A 211 6.56 -35.24 0.27
N LEU A 212 6.32 -36.11 1.26
CA LEU A 212 4.98 -36.51 1.66
C LEU A 212 4.10 -35.32 2.08
N ASP A 213 4.70 -34.33 2.74
CA ASP A 213 4.00 -33.15 3.26
C ASP A 213 4.00 -31.95 2.29
N PHE A 214 4.45 -32.15 1.05
CA PHE A 214 4.60 -31.07 0.08
C PHE A 214 3.36 -30.19 -0.09
N PRO A 215 2.12 -30.72 -0.23
CA PRO A 215 0.93 -29.88 -0.35
C PRO A 215 0.72 -28.97 0.87
N PHE A 216 1.00 -29.48 2.08
CA PHE A 216 0.88 -28.70 3.30
C PHE A 216 1.94 -27.59 3.33
N SER A 217 3.19 -27.94 3.04
CA SER A 217 4.30 -26.99 2.95
C SER A 217 4.07 -25.91 1.88
N LEU A 218 3.58 -26.29 0.71
CA LEU A 218 3.20 -25.36 -0.36
C LEU A 218 2.14 -24.36 0.13
N MET A 219 1.10 -24.83 0.82
CA MET A 219 0.06 -23.96 1.38
C MET A 219 0.57 -23.06 2.51
N VAL A 220 1.45 -23.56 3.37
CA VAL A 220 2.13 -22.76 4.40
C VAL A 220 2.92 -21.62 3.76
N PHE A 221 3.68 -21.94 2.70
CA PHE A 221 4.45 -20.96 1.95
C PHE A 221 3.54 -19.94 1.26
N LYS A 222 2.52 -20.40 0.52
CA LYS A 222 1.57 -19.55 -0.22
C LYS A 222 0.77 -18.61 0.67
N THR A 223 0.52 -18.99 1.92
CA THR A 223 -0.22 -18.16 2.88
C THR A 223 0.70 -17.34 3.79
N MET A 224 2.03 -17.44 3.67
CA MET A 224 2.98 -16.89 4.65
C MET A 224 2.83 -15.38 4.88
N HIS A 225 2.42 -14.61 3.86
CA HIS A 225 2.15 -13.18 3.94
C HIS A 225 0.86 -12.82 4.70
N ILE A 226 -0.02 -13.80 4.95
CA ILE A 226 -1.29 -13.63 5.63
C ILE A 226 -1.09 -13.91 7.13
N PRO A 227 -1.39 -12.93 8.01
CA PRO A 227 -1.31 -13.13 9.45
C PRO A 227 -2.20 -14.28 9.95
N MET A 228 -1.75 -14.96 10.99
CA MET A 228 -2.52 -16.05 11.62
C MET A 228 -3.33 -15.58 12.84
N VAL A 229 -3.09 -14.35 13.29
CA VAL A 229 -3.69 -13.76 14.49
C VAL A 229 -4.16 -12.34 14.22
N LEU A 230 -5.26 -11.96 14.89
CA LEU A 230 -5.96 -10.71 14.62
C LEU A 230 -5.08 -9.45 14.81
N HIS A 231 -4.29 -9.38 15.89
CA HIS A 231 -3.47 -8.20 16.16
C HIS A 231 -2.41 -7.96 15.06
N GLN A 232 -1.87 -9.02 14.46
CA GLN A 232 -0.94 -8.91 13.34
C GLN A 232 -1.68 -8.45 12.07
N TYR A 233 -2.89 -8.94 11.82
CA TYR A 233 -3.74 -8.43 10.74
C TYR A 233 -4.05 -6.94 10.90
N GLN A 234 -4.47 -6.51 12.09
CA GLN A 234 -4.71 -5.10 12.39
C GLN A 234 -3.46 -4.23 12.20
N SER A 235 -2.28 -4.72 12.61
CA SER A 235 -1.02 -3.99 12.42
C SER A 235 -0.63 -3.78 10.95
N GLN A 236 -1.14 -4.63 10.05
CA GLN A 236 -0.92 -4.50 8.61
C GLN A 236 -1.91 -3.56 7.92
N ILE A 237 -2.97 -3.11 8.62
CA ILE A 237 -3.92 -2.13 8.09
C ILE A 237 -3.27 -0.75 8.12
N GLN A 238 -3.14 -0.17 6.95
CA GLN A 238 -2.44 1.07 6.74
C GLN A 238 -3.39 2.09 6.14
N ILE A 239 -3.72 3.12 6.93
CA ILE A 239 -4.49 4.28 6.47
C ILE A 239 -3.58 5.50 6.59
N HIS A 240 -2.99 5.87 5.47
CA HIS A 240 -2.08 6.99 5.35
C HIS A 240 -2.72 8.15 4.60
N SER A 241 -2.57 9.34 5.16
CA SER A 241 -2.83 10.60 4.50
C SER A 241 -1.48 11.24 4.23
N ARG A 242 -1.14 11.46 2.96
CA ARG A 242 0.09 12.14 2.57
C ARG A 242 -0.24 13.49 1.95
N PHE A 243 0.40 14.53 2.47
CA PHE A 243 0.38 15.83 1.82
C PHE A 243 1.29 15.78 0.60
N LYS A 244 0.74 16.06 -0.57
CA LYS A 244 1.51 16.20 -1.81
C LYS A 244 1.91 17.66 -1.97
N THR A 245 3.19 17.87 -2.25
CA THR A 245 3.72 19.16 -2.68
C THR A 245 3.52 19.32 -4.18
N ILE A 246 3.49 20.56 -4.65
CA ILE A 246 3.51 20.90 -6.06
C ILE A 246 4.90 21.41 -6.43
N HIS A 247 5.38 21.06 -7.63
CA HIS A 247 6.63 21.63 -8.13
C HIS A 247 6.45 23.12 -8.39
N LEU A 248 7.43 23.93 -7.96
CA LEU A 248 7.40 25.40 -8.07
C LEU A 248 7.21 25.89 -9.51
N GLU A 249 7.70 25.14 -10.50
CA GLU A 249 7.54 25.46 -11.92
C GLU A 249 6.07 25.65 -12.33
N TYR A 250 5.15 24.87 -11.75
CA TYR A 250 3.71 25.01 -12.02
C TYR A 250 3.08 26.28 -11.43
N LEU A 251 3.82 27.01 -10.59
CA LEU A 251 3.37 28.20 -9.89
C LEU A 251 3.99 29.50 -10.43
N ILE A 252 4.94 29.42 -11.37
CA ILE A 252 5.66 30.60 -11.91
C ILE A 252 4.70 31.55 -12.62
N ASP A 253 3.92 31.06 -13.59
CA ASP A 253 3.02 31.88 -14.43
C ASP A 253 1.59 31.98 -13.88
N ARG A 254 1.42 31.79 -12.58
CA ARG A 254 0.11 31.78 -11.93
C ARG A 254 0.00 32.90 -10.90
N ASP A 255 -1.22 33.24 -10.54
CA ASP A 255 -1.51 34.03 -9.34
C ASP A 255 -2.55 33.28 -8.52
N ILE A 256 -2.17 32.90 -7.30
CA ILE A 256 -3.01 32.10 -6.41
C ILE A 256 -3.51 33.01 -5.30
N ASN A 257 -4.79 33.40 -5.32
CA ASN A 257 -5.38 34.21 -4.24
C ASN A 257 -6.60 33.54 -3.61
N THR A 258 -7.25 32.64 -4.35
CA THR A 258 -8.51 32.01 -3.95
C THR A 258 -8.47 30.50 -4.16
N ILE A 259 -9.43 29.80 -3.53
CA ILE A 259 -9.64 28.36 -3.75
C ILE A 259 -9.94 28.04 -5.22
N GLU A 260 -10.61 28.95 -5.93
CA GLU A 260 -10.97 28.75 -7.34
C GLU A 260 -9.73 28.79 -8.25
N ASP A 261 -8.72 29.58 -7.89
CA ASP A 261 -7.43 29.60 -8.61
C ASP A 261 -6.69 28.26 -8.45
N ILE A 262 -6.75 27.66 -7.25
CA ILE A 262 -6.19 26.34 -6.99
C ILE A 262 -6.96 25.25 -7.73
N ARG A 263 -8.29 25.37 -7.84
CA ARG A 263 -9.10 24.43 -8.62
C ARG A 263 -8.70 24.44 -10.09
N LYS A 264 -8.59 25.62 -10.69
CA LYS A 264 -8.10 25.78 -12.08
C LYS A 264 -6.69 25.24 -12.25
N LEU A 265 -5.82 25.44 -11.28
CA LEU A 265 -4.48 24.87 -11.26
C LEU A 265 -4.55 23.33 -11.26
N ALA A 266 -5.34 22.74 -10.36
CA ALA A 266 -5.49 21.29 -10.24
C ALA A 266 -6.09 20.64 -11.50
N ASP A 267 -7.01 21.32 -12.19
CA ASP A 267 -7.59 20.85 -13.45
C ASP A 267 -6.59 20.91 -14.62
N SER A 268 -5.53 21.72 -14.50
CA SER A 268 -4.46 21.85 -15.50
C SER A 268 -3.27 20.91 -15.29
N LEU A 269 -3.28 20.10 -14.22
CA LEU A 269 -2.22 19.14 -13.82
C LEU A 269 -2.62 17.69 -14.09
#